data_AF-A0A959NXW7-F1
#
_entry.id   AF-A0A959NXW7-F1
#
_cell.length_a   1.000
_cell.length_b   1.000
_cell.length_c   1.000
_cell.angle_alpha   90.00
_cell.angle_beta   90.00
_cell.angle_gamma   90.00
#
_symmetry.space_group_name_H-M   'P 1'
#
loop_
_entity.id
_entity.type
_entity.pdbx_description
1 polymer ?
#
loop_
_entity_poly.entity_id
_entity_poly.type
_entity_poly.pdbx_seq_one_letter_code
_entity_poly.pdbx_strand_id
1 'polypeptide(L)'
;ITAGMSCVNCHSNGVSHDIIKGYSEEYLDKNKSQLHSFSCEGCHLTSIDNSIVGRNGAPKPLHKGIPPIHFEKLSCTVCHSSYMPSDKAKMVKTSRAHKLGVPGANKMALTYPLIQSPVFVRAENGKIEPRNLIWPSYWAVKNNNEIKALEIEFVENNIQPKLELDTTYNFGNGPQVADSTLIKVFNSINHSDLLSGNLVFITGGRIYELEDSTKIKSSEYEAAEPYTWAIAHNVRPAQQSLGVNGCDDCHSLNSNFNFSEVAIISGVDDKSNSTISMVNFEGLNSIYQSLFSLSFYFRPFLKFILIFSAFVITAVFLSFSFSGIKNVSKYFSNVSSLNNDKEI
;
A
#
# COMPACT_ATOMS: atom_id res chain seq x y z
N ILE A 1 -21.56 12.26 -17.67
CA ILE A 1 -21.52 13.33 -16.65
C ILE A 1 -20.13 13.27 -16.01
N THR A 2 -19.18 14.05 -16.54
CA THR A 2 -17.92 14.33 -15.86
C THR A 2 -18.28 15.24 -14.69
N ALA A 3 -18.34 14.69 -13.48
CA ALA A 3 -18.32 15.54 -12.30
C ALA A 3 -16.94 16.21 -12.28
N GLY A 4 -16.85 17.42 -12.84
CA GLY A 4 -15.68 18.28 -12.79
C GLY A 4 -15.46 18.75 -11.37
N MET A 5 -15.03 17.84 -10.50
CA MET A 5 -14.69 18.16 -9.11
C MET A 5 -13.52 19.13 -9.10
N SER A 6 -13.67 20.19 -8.32
CA SER A 6 -12.62 21.15 -7.99
C SER A 6 -12.04 20.82 -6.61
N CYS A 7 -10.86 21.36 -6.32
CA CYS A 7 -10.18 21.14 -5.03
C CYS A 7 -11.09 21.46 -3.83
N VAL A 8 -11.91 22.52 -3.95
CA VAL A 8 -12.79 23.00 -2.86
C VAL A 8 -14.00 22.11 -2.60
N ASN A 9 -14.30 21.15 -3.46
CA ASN A 9 -15.38 20.20 -3.22
C ASN A 9 -15.04 19.22 -2.09
N CYS A 10 -13.75 18.91 -1.89
CA CYS A 10 -13.26 18.10 -0.78
C CYS A 10 -12.56 18.97 0.28
N HIS A 11 -11.75 19.94 -0.16
CA HIS A 11 -11.01 20.87 0.70
C HIS A 11 -11.74 22.21 0.82
N SER A 12 -12.96 22.19 1.35
CA SER A 12 -13.71 23.43 1.53
C SER A 12 -13.01 24.34 2.53
N ASN A 13 -12.99 25.62 2.21
CA ASN A 13 -12.47 26.68 3.06
C ASN A 13 -13.58 27.73 3.23
N GLY A 14 -14.53 27.42 4.11
CA GLY A 14 -15.68 28.29 4.38
C GLY A 14 -15.32 29.49 5.26
N VAL A 15 -16.35 30.15 5.80
CA VAL A 15 -16.22 31.32 6.68
C VAL A 15 -15.41 31.02 7.95
N SER A 16 -15.32 29.74 8.34
CA SER A 16 -14.47 29.29 9.45
C SER A 16 -12.98 29.45 9.20
N HIS A 17 -12.54 29.68 7.95
CA HIS A 17 -11.13 29.64 7.52
C HIS A 17 -10.40 28.34 7.89
N ASP A 18 -11.16 27.31 8.25
CA ASP A 18 -10.65 25.98 8.62
C ASP A 18 -10.71 25.09 7.38
N ILE A 19 -9.59 25.05 6.65
CA ILE A 19 -9.47 24.22 5.44
C ILE A 19 -9.60 22.76 5.84
N ILE A 20 -10.58 22.10 5.25
CA ILE A 20 -10.82 20.68 5.46
C ILE A 20 -9.69 19.89 4.80
N LYS A 21 -9.06 19.00 5.57
CA LYS A 21 -7.96 18.15 5.11
C LYS A 21 -8.47 16.93 4.33
N GLY A 22 -9.72 16.52 4.54
CA GLY A 22 -10.45 15.55 3.71
C GLY A 22 -10.09 14.08 3.97
N TYR A 23 -9.50 13.75 5.13
CA TYR A 23 -9.30 12.37 5.56
C TYR A 23 -10.53 11.86 6.32
N SER A 24 -10.73 10.53 6.32
CA SER A 24 -11.99 9.91 6.76
C SER A 24 -12.35 10.23 8.21
N GLU A 25 -11.35 10.37 9.08
CA GLU A 25 -11.48 10.55 10.53
C GLU A 25 -11.46 12.02 10.98
N GLU A 26 -11.31 12.99 10.07
CA GLU A 26 -11.15 14.42 10.43
C GLU A 26 -12.32 14.96 11.29
N TYR A 27 -13.52 14.42 11.08
CA TYR A 27 -14.71 14.77 11.85
C TYR A 27 -14.64 14.35 13.32
N LEU A 28 -13.93 13.25 13.63
CA LEU A 28 -13.69 12.79 14.99
C LEU A 28 -12.64 13.67 15.67
N ASP A 29 -11.51 13.89 14.99
CA ASP A 29 -10.40 14.67 15.53
C ASP A 29 -10.80 16.12 15.86
N LYS A 30 -11.66 16.71 15.02
CA LYS A 30 -12.19 18.06 15.23
C LYS A 30 -13.49 18.10 16.02
N ASN A 31 -14.04 16.96 16.40
CA ASN A 31 -15.34 16.82 17.07
C ASN A 31 -16.47 17.59 16.34
N LYS A 32 -16.54 17.43 15.01
CA LYS A 32 -17.49 18.12 14.11
C LYS A 32 -18.08 17.14 13.11
N SER A 33 -19.23 16.54 13.42
CA SER A 33 -19.89 15.52 12.60
C SER A 33 -20.15 15.94 11.15
N GLN A 34 -20.35 17.24 10.89
CA GLN A 34 -20.61 17.76 9.55
C GLN A 34 -19.41 17.53 8.60
N LEU A 35 -18.19 17.42 9.14
CA LEU A 35 -16.98 17.16 8.35
C LEU A 35 -16.99 15.75 7.74
N HIS A 36 -17.79 14.82 8.26
CA HIS A 36 -17.94 13.48 7.67
C HIS A 36 -18.41 13.56 6.21
N SER A 37 -19.23 14.56 5.87
CA SER A 37 -19.72 14.79 4.50
C SER A 37 -18.62 15.17 3.48
N PHE A 38 -17.36 15.31 3.91
CA PHE A 38 -16.20 15.55 3.05
C PHE A 38 -15.29 14.33 2.89
N SER A 39 -15.67 13.17 3.46
CA SER A 39 -15.00 11.90 3.24
C SER A 39 -15.59 11.16 2.03
N CYS A 40 -14.90 10.11 1.57
CA CYS A 40 -15.42 9.20 0.55
C CYS A 40 -16.76 8.61 1.00
N GLU A 41 -16.83 8.12 2.23
CA GLU A 41 -18.02 7.50 2.80
C GLU A 41 -19.16 8.50 2.95
N GLY A 42 -18.90 9.73 3.42
CA GLY A 42 -19.96 10.74 3.57
C GLY A 42 -20.54 11.24 2.24
N CYS A 43 -19.79 11.15 1.13
CA CYS A 43 -20.35 11.45 -0.19
C CYS A 43 -21.08 10.25 -0.81
N HIS A 44 -20.49 9.06 -0.73
CA HIS A 44 -20.91 7.88 -1.49
C HIS A 44 -21.82 6.91 -0.73
N LEU A 45 -21.74 6.90 0.60
CA LEU A 45 -22.53 6.04 1.49
C LEU A 45 -23.56 6.89 2.24
N THR A 46 -24.66 6.25 2.65
CA THR A 46 -25.62 6.84 3.59
C THR A 46 -24.90 7.16 4.89
N SER A 47 -24.95 8.42 5.34
CA SER A 47 -24.54 8.81 6.69
C SER A 47 -25.35 8.04 7.75
N ILE A 48 -24.81 7.99 8.98
CA ILE A 48 -25.39 7.29 10.16
C ILE A 48 -26.85 7.70 10.43
N ASP A 49 -27.27 8.87 9.96
CA ASP A 49 -28.60 9.47 10.12
C ASP A 49 -29.44 9.49 8.82
N ASN A 50 -29.03 8.79 7.76
CA ASN A 50 -29.69 8.74 6.44
C ASN A 50 -29.93 10.11 5.76
N SER A 51 -29.32 11.19 6.25
CA SER A 51 -29.70 12.55 5.84
C SER A 51 -28.97 13.06 4.60
N ILE A 52 -27.80 12.49 4.24
CA ILE A 52 -27.00 12.97 3.11
C ILE A 52 -26.42 11.77 2.35
N VAL A 53 -27.09 11.37 1.26
CA VAL A 53 -26.49 10.55 0.19
C VAL A 53 -26.27 11.46 -1.00
N GLY A 54 -25.11 11.36 -1.64
CA GLY A 54 -24.92 12.00 -2.94
C GLY A 54 -24.68 13.49 -2.84
N ARG A 55 -23.85 13.93 -1.89
CA ARG A 55 -23.29 15.28 -1.94
C ARG A 55 -22.68 15.52 -3.32
N ASN A 56 -23.05 16.63 -3.96
CA ASN A 56 -22.66 16.95 -5.34
C ASN A 56 -23.07 15.87 -6.38
N GLY A 57 -24.13 15.11 -6.11
CA GLY A 57 -24.61 14.04 -6.99
C GLY A 57 -23.73 12.78 -6.99
N ALA A 58 -22.95 12.55 -5.93
CA ALA A 58 -22.08 11.37 -5.85
C ALA A 58 -22.90 10.06 -5.93
N PRO A 59 -22.56 9.14 -6.86
CA PRO A 59 -23.31 7.91 -7.02
C PRO A 59 -23.03 6.93 -5.87
N LYS A 60 -24.04 6.16 -5.46
CA LYS A 60 -23.86 5.06 -4.52
C LYS A 60 -23.06 3.92 -5.18
N PRO A 61 -21.91 3.51 -4.64
CA PRO A 61 -21.09 2.48 -5.25
C PRO A 61 -21.69 1.10 -4.95
N LEU A 62 -21.86 0.28 -5.99
CA LEU A 62 -22.38 -1.08 -5.86
C LEU A 62 -21.29 -2.13 -5.59
N HIS A 63 -20.05 -1.85 -6.00
CA HIS A 63 -18.88 -2.74 -5.92
C HIS A 63 -19.18 -4.24 -6.21
N LYS A 64 -19.95 -4.50 -7.29
CA LYS A 64 -20.36 -5.87 -7.65
C LYS A 64 -19.15 -6.79 -7.81
N GLY A 65 -19.14 -7.91 -7.08
CA GLY A 65 -18.07 -8.91 -7.15
C GLY A 65 -16.88 -8.67 -6.22
N ILE A 66 -16.87 -7.58 -5.44
CA ILE A 66 -15.84 -7.34 -4.40
C ILE A 66 -16.36 -7.85 -3.05
N PRO A 67 -15.70 -8.83 -2.42
CA PRO A 67 -16.09 -9.34 -1.10
C PRO A 67 -16.01 -8.27 0.01
N PRO A 68 -16.95 -8.26 0.99
CA PRO A 68 -17.01 -7.26 2.06
C PRO A 68 -15.71 -7.04 2.84
N ILE A 69 -14.92 -8.10 3.04
CA ILE A 69 -13.62 -8.05 3.73
C ILE A 69 -12.66 -7.00 3.14
N HIS A 70 -12.79 -6.66 1.86
CA HIS A 70 -11.98 -5.61 1.25
C HIS A 70 -12.29 -4.24 1.86
N PHE A 71 -13.54 -3.94 2.21
CA PHE A 71 -13.91 -2.64 2.81
C PHE A 71 -13.55 -2.56 4.30
N GLU A 72 -13.42 -3.73 4.96
CA GLU A 72 -12.91 -3.84 6.32
C GLU A 72 -11.39 -3.67 6.38
N LYS A 73 -10.66 -4.15 5.37
CA LYS A 73 -9.19 -4.19 5.37
C LYS A 73 -8.52 -3.12 4.50
N LEU A 74 -9.21 -2.56 3.52
CA LEU A 74 -8.69 -1.56 2.58
C LEU A 74 -9.49 -0.26 2.72
N SER A 75 -8.79 0.87 2.64
CA SER A 75 -9.42 2.18 2.47
C SER A 75 -9.97 2.34 1.04
N CYS A 76 -10.95 3.22 0.85
CA CYS A 76 -11.48 3.53 -0.48
C CYS A 76 -10.38 4.00 -1.46
N THR A 77 -9.37 4.67 -0.93
CA THR A 77 -8.25 5.25 -1.69
C THR A 77 -7.33 4.19 -2.30
N VAL A 78 -7.29 2.95 -1.78
CA VAL A 78 -6.52 1.86 -2.40
C VAL A 78 -6.92 1.65 -3.86
N CYS A 79 -8.23 1.58 -4.11
CA CYS A 79 -8.75 1.38 -5.46
C CYS A 79 -8.93 2.71 -6.21
N HIS A 80 -9.29 3.78 -5.49
CA HIS A 80 -9.77 5.03 -6.09
C HIS A 80 -8.81 6.22 -5.99
N SER A 81 -7.56 6.08 -5.54
CA SER A 81 -6.62 7.19 -5.36
C SER A 81 -5.19 6.79 -5.71
N SER A 82 -4.30 7.78 -5.84
CA SER A 82 -2.89 7.60 -6.20
C SER A 82 -2.65 7.11 -7.64
N TYR A 83 -1.38 6.90 -7.99
CA TYR A 83 -0.99 6.29 -9.27
C TYR A 83 -1.29 4.78 -9.26
N MET A 84 -1.55 4.21 -10.45
CA MET A 84 -1.60 2.74 -10.58
C MET A 84 -0.24 2.15 -10.16
N PRO A 85 -0.23 1.06 -9.37
CA PRO A 85 1.00 0.43 -8.95
C PRO A 85 1.76 -0.17 -10.14
N SER A 86 3.08 -0.06 -10.09
CA SER A 86 4.04 -0.62 -11.06
C SER A 86 4.94 -1.65 -10.37
N ASP A 87 5.77 -2.34 -11.14
CA ASP A 87 6.80 -3.27 -10.66
C ASP A 87 7.69 -2.64 -9.57
N LYS A 88 7.96 -1.34 -9.67
CA LYS A 88 8.62 -0.55 -8.61
C LYS A 88 7.77 0.64 -8.18
N ALA A 89 7.86 1.02 -6.91
CA ALA A 89 7.28 2.27 -6.42
C ALA A 89 7.92 3.46 -7.17
N LYS A 90 7.09 4.43 -7.57
CA LYS A 90 7.56 5.55 -8.39
C LYS A 90 8.15 6.63 -7.52
N MET A 91 9.23 7.25 -7.97
CA MET A 91 9.69 8.51 -7.40
C MET A 91 8.72 9.63 -7.80
N VAL A 92 8.17 10.32 -6.80
CA VAL A 92 7.20 11.39 -6.99
C VAL A 92 7.67 12.68 -6.35
N LYS A 93 7.15 13.80 -6.86
CA LYS A 93 7.38 15.13 -6.30
C LYS A 93 6.08 15.68 -5.76
N THR A 94 6.16 16.32 -4.60
CA THR A 94 5.04 17.01 -3.97
C THR A 94 5.29 18.51 -3.93
N SER A 95 4.22 19.31 -3.99
CA SER A 95 4.34 20.77 -4.06
C SER A 95 5.12 21.36 -2.88
N ARG A 96 4.85 20.90 -1.65
CA ARG A 96 5.55 21.39 -0.47
C ARG A 96 7.00 20.90 -0.39
N ALA A 97 7.23 19.60 -0.57
CA ALA A 97 8.57 19.04 -0.36
C ALA A 97 9.58 19.48 -1.43
N HIS A 98 9.11 19.69 -2.67
CA HIS A 98 9.96 20.06 -3.81
C HIS A 98 9.77 21.50 -4.25
N LYS A 99 9.03 22.31 -3.48
CA LYS A 99 8.73 23.72 -3.77
C LYS A 99 8.13 23.91 -5.18
N LEU A 100 7.32 22.96 -5.66
CA LEU A 100 6.70 23.07 -6.98
C LEU A 100 5.77 24.28 -7.00
N GLY A 101 6.01 25.20 -7.92
CA GLY A 101 5.30 26.49 -8.00
C GLY A 101 6.15 27.69 -7.60
N VAL A 102 7.31 27.47 -6.95
CA VAL A 102 8.30 28.52 -6.71
C VAL A 102 9.18 28.68 -7.96
N PRO A 103 9.45 29.92 -8.43
CA PRO A 103 10.41 30.16 -9.51
C PRO A 103 11.77 29.54 -9.20
N GLY A 104 12.39 28.88 -10.18
CA GLY A 104 13.69 28.22 -10.01
C GLY A 104 13.67 26.89 -9.25
N ALA A 105 12.49 26.37 -8.86
CA ALA A 105 12.41 25.04 -8.26
C ALA A 105 13.01 23.97 -9.17
N ASN A 106 13.86 23.10 -8.61
CA ASN A 106 14.45 21.98 -9.34
C ASN A 106 13.36 20.94 -9.66
N LYS A 107 13.17 20.67 -10.95
CA LYS A 107 12.13 19.78 -11.48
C LYS A 107 12.69 18.46 -12.01
N MET A 108 13.94 18.11 -11.73
CA MET A 108 14.51 16.84 -12.16
C MET A 108 13.80 15.64 -11.50
N ALA A 109 13.97 14.46 -12.07
CA ALA A 109 13.24 13.27 -11.62
C ALA A 109 13.64 12.84 -10.19
N LEU A 110 14.92 12.96 -9.87
CA LEU A 110 15.53 12.48 -8.62
C LEU A 110 16.02 13.65 -7.76
N THR A 111 15.22 14.71 -7.69
CA THR A 111 15.49 15.84 -6.81
C THR A 111 15.11 15.46 -5.38
N TYR A 112 15.95 15.83 -4.41
CA TYR A 112 15.63 15.63 -3.00
C TYR A 112 14.48 16.55 -2.53
N PRO A 113 13.66 16.10 -1.57
CA PRO A 113 13.69 14.77 -0.94
C PRO A 113 13.13 13.66 -1.84
N LEU A 114 13.75 12.49 -1.85
CA LEU A 114 13.27 11.35 -2.65
C LEU A 114 12.06 10.69 -2.00
N ILE A 115 10.89 10.88 -2.61
CA ILE A 115 9.60 10.37 -2.12
C ILE A 115 9.10 9.25 -3.05
N GLN A 116 8.71 8.12 -2.48
CA GLN A 116 8.18 6.97 -3.22
C GLN A 116 6.66 6.86 -3.10
N SER A 117 5.97 6.52 -4.18
CA SER A 117 4.50 6.39 -4.22
C SER A 117 3.99 5.55 -5.41
N PRO A 118 2.83 4.89 -5.30
CA PRO A 118 2.18 4.56 -4.04
C PRO A 118 3.01 3.53 -3.26
N VAL A 119 3.00 3.64 -1.95
CA VAL A 119 3.34 2.53 -1.05
C VAL A 119 2.08 2.18 -0.28
N PHE A 120 1.59 0.94 -0.40
CA PHE A 120 0.42 0.48 0.35
C PHE A 120 0.86 0.10 1.75
N VAL A 121 0.38 0.86 2.74
CA VAL A 121 0.80 0.74 4.13
C VAL A 121 -0.41 0.44 4.99
N ARG A 122 -0.27 -0.46 5.96
CA ARG A 122 -1.27 -0.62 7.02
C ARG A 122 -1.22 0.58 7.96
N ALA A 123 -2.26 1.41 7.93
CA ALA A 123 -2.40 2.57 8.80
C ALA A 123 -2.83 2.16 10.21
N GLU A 124 -2.79 3.14 11.13
CA GLU A 124 -3.15 2.98 12.55
C GLU A 124 -4.60 2.54 12.76
N ASN A 125 -5.51 2.92 11.85
CA ASN A 125 -6.90 2.45 11.84
C ASN A 125 -7.05 0.96 11.44
N GLY A 126 -5.94 0.27 11.14
CA GLY A 126 -5.89 -1.13 10.76
C GLY A 126 -6.20 -1.41 9.28
N LYS A 127 -6.55 -0.40 8.48
CA LYS A 127 -6.79 -0.52 7.03
C LYS A 127 -5.50 -0.26 6.25
N ILE A 128 -5.42 -0.85 5.06
CA ILE A 128 -4.35 -0.55 4.09
C ILE A 128 -4.73 0.69 3.30
N GLU A 129 -3.75 1.58 3.09
CA GLU A 129 -3.92 2.86 2.40
C GLU A 129 -2.73 3.14 1.48
N PRO A 130 -2.93 3.78 0.32
CA PRO A 130 -1.82 4.30 -0.46
C PRO A 130 -1.22 5.52 0.25
N ARG A 131 0.07 5.43 0.57
CA ARG A 131 0.85 6.48 1.23
C ARG A 131 2.06 6.85 0.39
N ASN A 132 2.52 8.07 0.55
CA ASN A 132 3.87 8.45 0.18
C ASN A 132 4.83 7.89 1.24
N LEU A 133 6.05 7.57 0.84
CA LEU A 133 7.09 7.08 1.73
C LEU A 133 8.38 7.87 1.53
N ILE A 134 9.04 8.21 2.63
CA ILE A 134 10.42 8.72 2.63
C ILE A 134 11.24 7.95 3.66
N TRP A 135 12.47 7.61 3.30
CA TRP A 135 13.44 7.09 4.24
C TRP A 135 14.12 8.28 4.94
N PRO A 136 14.04 8.38 6.28
CA PRO A 136 14.69 9.45 6.98
C PRO A 136 16.22 9.30 6.86
N SER A 137 16.93 10.42 6.76
CA SER A 137 18.39 10.46 6.83
C SER A 137 18.82 11.66 7.67
N TYR A 138 19.38 11.39 8.85
CA TYR A 138 19.74 12.44 9.81
C TYR A 138 20.76 11.96 10.84
N TRP A 139 21.44 12.91 11.48
CA TRP A 139 22.36 12.67 12.60
C TRP A 139 21.61 12.80 13.91
N ALA A 140 21.90 11.92 14.87
CA ALA A 140 21.28 11.94 16.18
C ALA A 140 22.28 11.58 17.27
N VAL A 141 21.94 11.92 18.51
CA VAL A 141 22.60 11.39 19.70
C VAL A 141 21.76 10.25 20.27
N LYS A 142 22.42 9.16 20.62
CA LYS A 142 21.84 8.01 21.30
C LYS A 142 22.26 7.99 22.75
N ASN A 143 21.26 8.07 23.63
CA ASN A 143 21.41 7.92 25.07
C ASN A 143 20.60 6.72 25.53
N ASN A 144 21.27 5.61 25.84
CA ASN A 144 20.62 4.34 26.13
C ASN A 144 19.67 3.92 24.98
N ASN A 145 18.36 3.99 25.24
CA ASN A 145 17.28 3.66 24.30
C ASN A 145 16.53 4.91 23.79
N GLU A 146 17.11 6.10 23.91
CA GLU A 146 16.53 7.32 23.36
C GLU A 146 17.39 7.83 22.20
N ILE A 147 16.74 8.14 21.08
CA ILE A 147 17.36 8.77 19.91
C ILE A 147 16.82 10.19 19.80
N LYS A 148 17.72 11.17 19.87
CA LYS A 148 17.37 12.58 19.68
C LYS A 148 18.11 13.14 18.48
N ALA A 149 17.36 13.58 17.48
CA ALA A 149 17.92 14.24 16.31
C ALA A 149 18.76 15.46 16.73
N LEU A 150 19.91 15.63 16.09
CA LEU A 150 20.76 16.79 16.33
C LEU A 150 20.18 18.03 15.67
N GLU A 151 20.43 19.18 16.29
CA GLU A 151 20.06 20.47 15.70
C GLU A 151 20.87 20.74 14.43
N ILE A 152 20.23 21.39 13.46
CA ILE A 152 20.82 21.67 12.14
C ILE A 152 22.15 22.43 12.31
N GLU A 153 22.19 23.44 13.18
CA GLU A 153 23.39 24.24 13.44
C GLU A 153 24.54 23.40 14.01
N PHE A 154 24.25 22.41 14.88
CA PHE A 154 25.28 21.50 15.37
C PHE A 154 25.86 20.65 14.24
N VAL A 155 25.00 20.13 13.36
CA VAL A 155 25.42 19.33 12.20
C VAL A 155 26.29 20.17 11.26
N GLU A 156 25.86 21.38 10.92
CA GLU A 156 26.59 22.30 10.03
C GLU A 156 27.97 22.68 10.58
N ASN A 157 28.07 22.96 11.88
CA ASN A 157 29.32 23.42 12.49
C ASN A 157 30.29 22.29 12.84
N ASN A 158 29.78 21.11 13.21
CA ASN A 158 30.61 20.04 13.79
C ASN A 158 30.73 18.81 12.91
N ILE A 159 29.73 18.49 12.10
CA ILE A 159 29.68 17.24 11.32
C ILE A 159 30.01 17.52 9.86
N GLN A 160 29.31 18.45 9.22
CA GLN A 160 29.47 18.79 7.81
C GLN A 160 30.92 19.10 7.41
N PRO A 161 31.74 19.83 8.19
CA PRO A 161 33.13 20.13 7.81
C PRO A 161 34.03 18.89 7.78
N LYS A 162 33.60 17.80 8.44
CA LYS A 162 34.31 16.51 8.49
C LYS A 162 33.79 15.53 7.43
N LEU A 163 32.70 15.87 6.75
CA LEU A 163 32.15 15.11 5.65
C LEU A 163 32.85 15.56 4.36
N GLU A 164 33.81 14.77 3.89
CA GLU A 164 34.38 14.89 2.54
C GLU A 164 33.32 14.42 1.52
N LEU A 165 32.24 15.19 1.38
CA LEU A 165 31.20 14.89 0.40
C LEU A 165 31.55 15.58 -0.91
N ASP A 166 31.48 14.80 -1.98
CA ASP A 166 31.31 15.37 -3.31
C ASP A 166 29.99 16.15 -3.32
N THR A 167 30.08 17.47 -3.19
CA THR A 167 28.95 18.39 -3.22
C THR A 167 28.51 18.70 -4.64
N THR A 168 29.20 18.16 -5.66
CA THR A 168 28.58 18.13 -6.98
C THR A 168 27.29 17.36 -6.84
N TYR A 169 26.18 18.04 -7.09
CA TYR A 169 24.85 17.46 -7.05
C TYR A 169 24.81 16.37 -8.11
N ASN A 170 25.21 15.15 -7.75
CA ASN A 170 25.07 13.99 -8.59
C ASN A 170 23.57 13.74 -8.70
N PHE A 171 23.03 14.10 -9.86
CA PHE A 171 21.61 14.10 -10.13
C PHE A 171 21.04 12.71 -9.91
N GLY A 172 20.46 12.51 -8.73
CA GLY A 172 19.70 11.32 -8.37
C GLY A 172 20.41 10.25 -7.58
N ASN A 173 21.69 10.43 -7.25
CA ASN A 173 22.35 9.66 -6.23
C ASN A 173 22.71 10.64 -5.11
N GLY A 174 22.07 10.48 -3.95
CA GLY A 174 22.45 11.26 -2.77
C GLY A 174 23.91 11.07 -2.41
N PRO A 175 24.46 11.95 -1.56
CA PRO A 175 25.78 11.75 -1.01
C PRO A 175 25.84 10.37 -0.35
N GLN A 176 26.68 9.49 -0.91
CA GLN A 176 27.04 8.23 -0.29
C GLN A 176 28.20 8.49 0.66
N VAL A 177 28.01 8.14 1.92
CA VAL A 177 29.03 8.26 2.96
C VAL A 177 29.68 6.89 3.11
N ALA A 178 30.97 6.82 2.77
CA ALA A 178 31.77 5.63 3.00
C ALA A 178 31.92 5.35 4.51
N ASP A 179 32.00 4.07 4.87
CA ASP A 179 32.20 3.64 6.26
C ASP A 179 33.41 4.30 6.92
N SER A 180 34.51 4.46 6.17
CA SER A 180 35.73 5.13 6.64
C SER A 180 35.48 6.59 7.04
N THR A 181 34.60 7.30 6.31
CA THR A 181 34.18 8.66 6.63
C THR A 181 33.29 8.68 7.87
N LEU A 182 32.34 7.74 7.98
CA LEU A 182 31.50 7.61 9.19
C LEU A 182 32.35 7.34 10.44
N ILE A 183 33.32 6.42 10.36
CA ILE A 183 34.22 6.09 11.47
C ILE A 183 35.02 7.32 11.90
N LYS A 184 35.57 8.10 10.95
CA LYS A 184 36.28 9.35 11.24
C LYS A 184 35.38 10.35 11.99
N VAL A 185 34.15 10.54 11.53
CA VAL A 185 33.19 11.46 12.15
C VAL A 185 32.81 10.97 13.56
N PHE A 186 32.44 9.70 13.72
CA PHE A 186 32.08 9.13 15.02
C PHE A 186 33.21 9.22 16.03
N ASN A 187 34.44 8.83 15.67
CA ASN A 187 35.60 8.95 16.55
C ASN A 187 35.87 10.41 16.94
N SER A 188 35.75 11.35 15.98
CA SER A 188 36.00 12.77 16.26
C SER A 188 34.97 13.39 17.20
N ILE A 189 33.70 13.01 17.10
CA ILE A 189 32.62 13.61 17.89
C ILE A 189 32.43 12.86 19.23
N ASN A 190 32.47 11.53 19.24
CA ASN A 190 32.25 10.76 20.48
C ASN A 190 33.41 10.90 21.48
N HIS A 191 34.62 11.22 21.01
CA HIS A 191 35.75 11.54 21.89
C HIS A 191 35.83 13.03 22.27
N SER A 192 34.87 13.83 21.80
CA SER A 192 34.76 15.25 22.19
C SER A 192 33.71 15.43 23.27
N ASP A 193 33.88 16.42 24.14
CA ASP A 193 32.88 16.79 25.16
C ASP A 193 31.65 17.53 24.58
N LEU A 194 31.46 17.47 23.25
CA LEU A 194 30.40 18.20 22.55
C LEU A 194 29.01 17.57 22.69
N LEU A 195 28.93 16.26 22.97
CA LEU A 195 27.67 15.54 23.10
C LEU A 195 27.65 14.69 24.37
N SER A 196 26.54 14.73 25.10
CA SER A 196 26.23 13.72 26.11
C SER A 196 25.54 12.55 25.43
N GLY A 197 26.32 11.54 25.01
CA GLY A 197 25.85 10.33 24.34
C GLY A 197 26.69 9.94 23.13
N ASN A 198 26.29 8.84 22.47
CA ASN A 198 26.98 8.38 21.26
C ASN A 198 26.33 8.98 20.03
N LEU A 199 27.13 9.59 19.15
CA LEU A 199 26.70 9.99 17.82
C LEU A 199 26.30 8.77 17.00
N VAL A 200 25.14 8.85 16.36
CA VAL A 200 24.63 7.86 15.43
C VAL A 200 24.16 8.53 14.14
N PHE A 201 24.20 7.78 13.05
CA PHE A 201 23.66 8.20 11.76
C PHE A 201 22.48 7.31 11.38
N ILE A 202 21.33 7.92 11.10
CA ILE A 202 20.11 7.21 10.73
C ILE A 202 19.95 7.33 9.23
N THR A 203 19.76 6.20 8.54
CA THR A 203 19.47 6.18 7.11
C THR A 203 18.97 4.80 6.67
N GLY A 204 18.11 4.76 5.65
CA GLY A 204 17.70 3.50 4.99
C GLY A 204 17.07 2.45 5.92
N GLY A 205 16.35 2.86 6.96
CA GLY A 205 15.72 1.91 7.89
C GLY A 205 16.61 1.45 9.04
N ARG A 206 17.82 2.00 9.17
CA ARG A 206 18.80 1.54 10.16
C ARG A 206 19.47 2.70 10.89
N ILE A 207 20.02 2.37 12.05
CA ILE A 207 20.97 3.21 12.76
C ILE A 207 22.37 2.66 12.50
N TYR A 208 23.32 3.57 12.32
CA TYR A 208 24.74 3.28 12.20
C TYR A 208 25.43 3.93 13.39
N GLU A 209 26.18 3.11 14.13
CA GLU A 209 26.91 3.55 15.32
C GLU A 209 28.26 2.86 15.38
N LEU A 210 29.20 3.46 16.11
CA LEU A 210 30.53 2.91 16.30
C LEU A 210 30.44 1.64 17.16
N GLU A 211 31.01 0.54 16.67
CA GLU A 211 31.20 -0.69 17.47
C GLU A 211 32.54 -0.62 18.21
N ASP A 212 33.59 -0.26 17.48
CA ASP A 212 34.93 0.03 17.97
C ASP A 212 35.56 1.15 17.14
N SER A 213 36.75 1.63 17.51
CA SER A 213 37.43 2.74 16.84
C SER A 213 37.66 2.56 15.33
N THR A 214 37.46 1.36 14.79
CA THR A 214 37.72 0.99 13.39
C THR A 214 36.51 0.41 12.66
N LYS A 215 35.40 0.18 13.35
CA LYS A 215 34.26 -0.57 12.81
C LYS A 215 32.93 0.04 13.20
N ILE A 216 32.02 0.08 12.23
CA ILE A 216 30.62 0.44 12.45
C ILE A 216 29.77 -0.82 12.56
N LYS A 217 28.70 -0.73 13.35
CA LYS A 217 27.62 -1.70 13.34
C LYS A 217 26.34 -1.01 12.90
N SER A 218 25.44 -1.79 12.30
CA SER A 218 24.11 -1.31 11.93
C SER A 218 23.02 -2.20 12.53
N SER A 219 21.98 -1.58 13.04
CA SER A 219 20.82 -2.26 13.61
C SER A 219 19.52 -1.59 13.20
N GLU A 220 18.42 -2.34 13.31
CA GLU A 220 17.07 -1.82 13.12
C GLU A 220 16.65 -1.04 14.37
N TYR A 221 15.88 0.02 14.15
CA TYR A 221 15.40 0.89 15.21
C TYR A 221 14.17 1.67 14.75
N GLU A 222 13.21 1.88 15.65
CA GLU A 222 11.93 2.56 15.34
C GLU A 222 12.15 3.95 14.74
N ALA A 223 13.08 4.74 15.31
CA ALA A 223 13.40 6.09 14.80
C ALA A 223 14.04 6.10 13.39
N ALA A 224 14.42 4.93 12.86
CA ALA A 224 14.95 4.76 11.51
C ALA A 224 13.89 4.29 10.51
N GLU A 225 12.70 3.90 10.98
CA GLU A 225 11.60 3.45 10.13
C GLU A 225 11.21 4.51 9.08
N PRO A 226 10.73 4.07 7.91
CA PRO A 226 10.32 4.99 6.87
C PRO A 226 9.12 5.81 7.33
N TYR A 227 9.18 7.12 7.09
CA TYR A 227 8.05 8.00 7.36
C TYR A 227 7.04 7.93 6.21
N THR A 228 5.77 7.72 6.54
CA THR A 228 4.69 7.58 5.55
C THR A 228 3.52 8.50 5.84
N TRP A 229 2.86 8.99 4.78
CA TRP A 229 1.66 9.81 4.92
C TRP A 229 0.68 9.58 3.77
N ALA A 230 -0.62 9.66 4.07
CA ALA A 230 -1.69 9.28 3.15
C ALA A 230 -1.72 10.12 1.86
N ILE A 231 -2.16 9.49 0.76
CA ILE A 231 -2.40 10.12 -0.54
C ILE A 231 -3.89 10.26 -0.80
N ALA A 232 -4.40 11.49 -0.77
CA ALA A 232 -5.79 11.82 -1.09
C ALA A 232 -5.96 12.53 -2.46
N HIS A 233 -4.98 12.39 -3.37
CA HIS A 233 -4.98 13.01 -4.69
C HIS A 233 -4.90 11.95 -5.80
N ASN A 234 -5.12 12.38 -7.05
CA ASN A 234 -5.28 11.48 -8.20
C ASN A 234 -6.48 10.53 -8.01
N VAL A 235 -7.61 11.10 -7.58
CA VAL A 235 -8.85 10.35 -7.40
C VAL A 235 -9.34 9.82 -8.74
N ARG A 236 -9.63 8.53 -8.80
CA ARG A 236 -9.98 7.80 -10.02
C ARG A 236 -11.47 7.42 -10.03
N PRO A 237 -12.16 7.59 -11.17
CA PRO A 237 -13.49 7.03 -11.35
C PRO A 237 -13.42 5.51 -11.40
N ALA A 238 -14.56 4.84 -11.20
CA ALA A 238 -14.65 3.38 -11.18
C ALA A 238 -14.01 2.68 -12.39
N GLN A 239 -14.04 3.30 -13.58
CA GLN A 239 -13.45 2.76 -14.81
C GLN A 239 -11.91 2.79 -14.83
N GLN A 240 -11.27 3.49 -13.90
CA GLN A 240 -9.81 3.62 -13.78
C GLN A 240 -9.30 3.09 -12.43
N SER A 241 -10.18 2.53 -11.60
CA SER A 241 -9.84 2.03 -10.28
C SER A 241 -9.05 0.74 -10.35
N LEU A 242 -8.20 0.51 -9.35
CA LEU A 242 -7.54 -0.79 -9.20
C LEU A 242 -8.58 -1.89 -8.96
N GLY A 243 -8.47 -3.01 -9.66
CA GLY A 243 -9.46 -4.09 -9.65
C GLY A 243 -10.49 -4.01 -10.78
N VAL A 244 -10.44 -2.98 -11.64
CA VAL A 244 -11.35 -2.83 -12.78
C VAL A 244 -11.20 -3.97 -13.80
N ASN A 245 -10.00 -4.57 -13.92
CA ASN A 245 -9.78 -5.73 -14.80
C ASN A 245 -10.07 -7.07 -14.10
N GLY A 246 -10.56 -7.03 -12.86
CA GLY A 246 -10.89 -8.20 -12.05
C GLY A 246 -9.89 -8.46 -10.93
N CYS A 247 -10.04 -9.61 -10.28
CA CYS A 247 -9.30 -9.93 -9.05
C CYS A 247 -7.77 -10.03 -9.28
N ASP A 248 -7.32 -10.33 -10.50
CA ASP A 248 -5.91 -10.57 -10.80
C ASP A 248 -5.06 -9.30 -10.74
N ASP A 249 -5.67 -8.11 -10.80
CA ASP A 249 -5.00 -6.82 -10.56
C ASP A 249 -4.27 -6.82 -9.19
N CYS A 250 -4.85 -7.49 -8.18
CA CYS A 250 -4.31 -7.57 -6.82
C CYS A 250 -3.87 -8.99 -6.42
N HIS A 251 -4.52 -10.03 -6.93
CA HIS A 251 -4.33 -11.42 -6.49
C HIS A 251 -3.57 -12.31 -7.49
N SER A 252 -2.97 -11.74 -8.55
CA SER A 252 -2.03 -12.49 -9.37
C SER A 252 -0.68 -12.67 -8.67
N LEU A 253 0.11 -13.65 -9.11
CA LEU A 253 1.48 -13.88 -8.60
C LEU A 253 2.45 -12.72 -8.93
N ASN A 254 2.12 -11.93 -9.94
CA ASN A 254 2.92 -10.78 -10.39
C ASN A 254 2.16 -9.47 -10.16
N SER A 255 1.23 -9.46 -9.21
CA SER A 255 0.46 -8.24 -8.91
C SER A 255 1.39 -7.17 -8.33
N ASN A 256 1.40 -6.01 -8.98
CA ASN A 256 2.08 -4.82 -8.48
C ASN A 256 1.43 -4.25 -7.20
N PHE A 257 0.24 -4.71 -6.81
CA PHE A 257 -0.34 -4.33 -5.53
C PHE A 257 0.45 -4.97 -4.38
N ASN A 258 0.57 -6.30 -4.35
CA ASN A 258 1.27 -7.00 -3.27
C ASN A 258 2.79 -7.07 -3.45
N PHE A 259 3.28 -7.17 -4.70
CA PHE A 259 4.66 -7.59 -4.98
C PHE A 259 5.54 -6.52 -5.63
N SER A 260 5.04 -5.28 -5.73
CA SER A 260 5.88 -4.15 -6.15
C SER A 260 7.08 -3.98 -5.21
N GLU A 261 8.21 -3.54 -5.77
CA GLU A 261 9.43 -3.27 -5.02
C GLU A 261 9.51 -1.80 -4.61
N VAL A 262 9.75 -1.55 -3.32
CA VAL A 262 10.02 -0.23 -2.76
C VAL A 262 11.50 -0.13 -2.46
N ALA A 263 12.20 0.85 -3.05
CA ALA A 263 13.63 1.01 -2.86
C ALA A 263 13.95 1.48 -1.43
N ILE A 264 15.01 0.94 -0.83
CA ILE A 264 15.61 1.47 0.39
C ILE A 264 16.57 2.58 -0.03
N ILE A 265 16.22 3.82 0.34
CA ILE A 265 17.06 4.98 0.05
C ILE A 265 17.97 5.19 1.25
N SER A 266 19.27 4.98 1.03
CA SER A 266 20.28 5.16 2.07
C SER A 266 21.43 6.05 1.60
N GLY A 267 21.98 6.85 2.52
CA GLY A 267 23.24 7.56 2.37
C GLY A 267 24.48 6.73 2.73
N VAL A 268 24.35 5.42 2.94
CA VAL A 268 25.47 4.48 3.15
C VAL A 268 25.39 3.34 2.15
N ASP A 269 26.55 2.96 1.60
CA ASP A 269 26.68 2.16 0.37
C ASP A 269 26.14 0.72 0.51
N ASP A 270 26.24 0.14 1.71
CA ASP A 270 25.93 -1.28 1.98
C ASP A 270 24.48 -1.69 1.68
N LYS A 271 23.57 -0.72 1.46
CA LYS A 271 22.14 -0.99 1.19
C LYS A 271 21.47 -0.09 0.14
N SER A 272 22.19 0.83 -0.51
CA SER A 272 21.62 1.87 -1.39
C SER A 272 20.80 1.33 -2.58
N ASN A 273 20.97 0.06 -2.95
CA ASN A 273 20.28 -0.61 -4.07
C ASN A 273 19.30 -1.72 -3.64
N SER A 274 19.06 -1.88 -2.34
CA SER A 274 18.14 -2.91 -1.85
C SER A 274 16.68 -2.47 -1.94
N THR A 275 15.77 -3.45 -2.05
CA THR A 275 14.32 -3.21 -2.13
C THR A 275 13.58 -4.02 -1.07
N ILE A 276 12.41 -3.53 -0.67
CA ILE A 276 11.46 -4.22 0.19
C ILE A 276 10.19 -4.43 -0.62
N SER A 277 9.65 -5.65 -0.60
CA SER A 277 8.37 -5.95 -1.27
C SER A 277 7.20 -5.25 -0.57
N MET A 278 6.27 -4.73 -1.36
CA MET A 278 5.09 -3.96 -0.93
C MET A 278 4.30 -4.65 0.19
N VAL A 279 4.14 -5.98 0.12
CA VAL A 279 3.44 -6.80 1.11
C VAL A 279 3.93 -6.62 2.55
N ASN A 280 5.21 -6.26 2.74
CA ASN A 280 5.76 -5.99 4.07
C ASN A 280 5.16 -4.71 4.67
N PHE A 281 4.98 -3.66 3.85
CA PHE A 281 4.38 -2.39 4.29
C PHE A 281 2.88 -2.53 4.58
N GLU A 282 2.20 -3.44 3.89
CA GLU A 282 0.81 -3.82 4.14
C GLU A 282 0.61 -4.58 5.46
N GLY A 283 1.71 -4.98 6.12
CA GLY A 283 1.70 -5.83 7.30
C GLY A 283 1.13 -7.21 7.01
N LEU A 284 1.34 -7.74 5.81
CA LEU A 284 0.86 -9.03 5.36
C LEU A 284 2.03 -10.02 5.20
N ASN A 285 1.72 -11.32 5.26
CA ASN A 285 2.73 -12.36 5.06
C ASN A 285 2.91 -12.66 3.57
N SER A 286 4.13 -12.47 3.05
CA SER A 286 4.44 -12.68 1.63
C SER A 286 4.14 -14.10 1.15
N ILE A 287 4.46 -15.13 1.95
CA ILE A 287 4.24 -16.54 1.58
C ILE A 287 2.74 -16.82 1.48
N TYR A 288 1.97 -16.36 2.46
CA TYR A 288 0.52 -16.49 2.45
C TYR A 288 -0.09 -15.80 1.22
N GLN A 289 0.33 -14.58 0.90
CA GLN A 289 -0.18 -13.88 -0.28
C GLN A 289 0.18 -14.62 -1.57
N SER A 290 1.41 -15.11 -1.73
CA SER A 290 1.80 -15.89 -2.90
C SER A 290 1.02 -17.20 -3.03
N LEU A 291 0.80 -17.93 -1.93
CA LEU A 291 -0.04 -19.14 -1.92
C LEU A 291 -1.49 -18.82 -2.25
N PHE A 292 -2.02 -17.71 -1.73
CA PHE A 292 -3.36 -17.28 -2.05
C PHE A 292 -3.50 -16.90 -3.53
N SER A 293 -2.51 -16.23 -4.11
CA SER A 293 -2.47 -15.90 -5.54
C SER A 293 -2.52 -17.14 -6.44
N LEU A 294 -1.95 -18.27 -6.01
CA LEU A 294 -2.09 -19.55 -6.76
C LEU A 294 -3.54 -19.99 -6.89
N SER A 295 -4.41 -19.70 -5.90
CA SER A 295 -5.84 -20.04 -6.00
C SER A 295 -6.55 -19.33 -7.15
N PHE A 296 -6.08 -18.13 -7.53
CA PHE A 296 -6.58 -17.39 -8.68
C PHE A 296 -5.99 -17.92 -9.98
N TYR A 297 -4.70 -18.24 -10.00
CA TYR A 297 -4.04 -18.87 -11.14
C TYR A 297 -4.69 -20.22 -11.53
N PHE A 298 -5.02 -21.07 -10.56
CA PHE A 298 -5.65 -22.37 -10.80
C PHE A 298 -7.19 -22.33 -10.92
N ARG A 299 -7.82 -21.17 -10.69
CA ARG A 299 -9.28 -21.01 -10.74
C ARG A 299 -9.90 -21.52 -12.06
N PRO A 300 -9.34 -21.27 -13.25
CA PRO A 300 -9.90 -21.81 -14.49
C PRO A 300 -9.93 -23.33 -14.52
N PHE A 301 -8.86 -24.00 -14.09
CA PHE A 301 -8.78 -25.46 -14.03
C PHE A 301 -9.81 -26.03 -13.06
N LEU A 302 -9.98 -25.41 -11.88
CA LEU A 302 -11.01 -25.83 -10.92
C LEU A 302 -12.42 -25.72 -11.51
N LYS A 303 -12.71 -24.68 -12.30
CA LYS A 303 -13.99 -24.57 -13.02
C LYS A 303 -14.17 -25.69 -14.03
N PHE A 304 -13.14 -26.01 -14.81
CA PHE A 304 -13.19 -27.13 -15.77
C PHE A 304 -13.41 -28.47 -15.07
N ILE A 305 -12.68 -28.74 -13.99
CA ILE A 305 -12.84 -29.95 -13.18
C ILE A 305 -14.27 -30.04 -12.64
N LEU A 306 -14.80 -28.96 -12.06
CA LEU A 306 -16.18 -28.93 -11.54
C LEU A 306 -17.23 -29.19 -12.62
N ILE A 307 -17.11 -28.54 -13.79
CA ILE A 307 -18.03 -28.74 -14.91
C ILE A 307 -17.93 -30.19 -15.42
N PHE A 308 -16.72 -30.72 -15.56
CA PHE A 308 -16.49 -32.09 -15.98
C PHE A 308 -17.06 -33.09 -14.98
N SER A 309 -16.83 -32.90 -13.69
CA SER A 309 -17.41 -33.71 -12.62
C SER A 309 -18.93 -33.65 -12.63
N ALA A 310 -19.53 -32.46 -12.79
CA ALA A 310 -20.98 -32.31 -12.89
C ALA A 310 -21.55 -33.03 -14.12
N PHE A 311 -20.84 -32.97 -15.26
CA PHE A 311 -21.21 -33.70 -16.47
C PHE A 311 -21.17 -35.22 -16.25
N VAL A 312 -20.09 -35.74 -15.64
CA VAL A 312 -19.97 -37.17 -15.32
C VAL A 312 -21.09 -37.62 -14.37
N ILE A 313 -21.36 -36.86 -13.30
CA ILE A 313 -22.45 -37.17 -12.36
C ILE A 313 -23.79 -37.20 -13.09
N THR A 314 -24.05 -36.22 -13.95
CA THR A 314 -25.30 -36.14 -14.73
C THR A 314 -25.42 -37.31 -15.71
N ALA A 315 -24.34 -37.68 -16.40
CA ALA A 315 -24.33 -38.80 -17.32
C ALA A 315 -24.58 -40.13 -16.60
N VAL A 316 -23.97 -40.33 -15.43
CA VAL A 316 -24.22 -41.50 -14.58
C VAL A 316 -25.68 -41.53 -14.12
N PHE A 317 -26.20 -40.41 -13.63
CA PHE A 317 -27.59 -40.31 -13.18
C PHE A 317 -28.59 -40.61 -14.31
N LEU A 318 -28.36 -40.09 -15.51
CA LEU A 318 -29.18 -40.38 -16.69
C LEU A 318 -29.09 -41.86 -17.08
N SER A 319 -27.90 -42.45 -17.10
CA SER A 319 -27.72 -43.87 -17.44
C SER A 319 -28.48 -44.80 -16.47
N PHE A 320 -28.42 -44.53 -15.16
CA PHE A 320 -29.19 -45.28 -14.17
C PHE A 320 -30.69 -45.03 -14.31
N SER A 321 -31.11 -43.80 -14.57
CA SER A 321 -32.53 -43.45 -14.79
C SER A 321 -33.10 -44.18 -16.02
N PHE A 322 -32.40 -44.18 -17.15
CA PHE A 322 -32.81 -44.92 -18.35
C PHE A 322 -32.84 -46.43 -18.10
N SER A 323 -31.86 -46.98 -17.37
CA SER A 323 -31.85 -48.40 -17.00
C SER A 323 -33.03 -48.76 -16.09
N GLY A 324 -33.38 -47.88 -15.14
CA GLY A 324 -34.55 -48.02 -14.29
C GLY A 324 -35.85 -48.01 -15.09
N ILE A 325 -36.05 -47.03 -15.98
CA ILE A 325 -37.21 -46.94 -16.86
C ILE A 325 -37.33 -48.19 -17.73
N LYS A 326 -36.23 -48.67 -18.32
CA LYS A 326 -36.20 -49.90 -19.13
C LYS A 326 -36.66 -51.12 -18.34
N ASN A 327 -36.23 -51.25 -17.09
CA ASN A 327 -36.62 -52.38 -16.23
C ASN A 327 -38.09 -52.30 -15.80
N VAL A 328 -38.58 -51.10 -15.47
CA VAL A 328 -40.00 -50.88 -15.15
C VAL A 328 -40.88 -51.17 -16.37
N SER A 329 -40.50 -50.70 -17.55
CA SER A 329 -41.21 -50.99 -18.80
C SER A 329 -41.27 -52.49 -19.10
N LYS A 330 -40.15 -53.22 -18.91
CA LYS A 330 -40.13 -54.69 -19.03
C LYS A 330 -41.02 -55.40 -18.02
N TYR A 331 -41.08 -54.91 -16.78
CA TYR A 331 -41.97 -55.47 -15.77
C TYR A 331 -43.44 -55.32 -16.18
N PHE A 332 -43.85 -54.11 -16.60
CA PHE A 332 -45.22 -53.86 -17.06
C PHE A 332 -45.58 -54.67 -18.31
N SER A 333 -44.67 -54.83 -19.28
CA SER A 333 -44.92 -55.68 -20.45
C SER A 333 -45.13 -57.15 -20.07
N ASN A 334 -44.32 -57.68 -19.14
CA ASN A 334 -44.45 -59.07 -18.69
C ASN A 334 -45.71 -59.31 -17.85
N VAL A 335 -46.15 -58.32 -17.06
CA VAL A 335 -47.42 -58.40 -16.32
C VAL A 335 -48.62 -58.38 -17.28
N SER A 336 -48.56 -57.57 -18.35
CA SER A 336 -49.62 -57.55 -19.37
C SER A 336 -49.72 -58.86 -20.16
N SER A 337 -48.59 -59.53 -20.47
CA SER A 337 -48.63 -60.82 -21.15
C SER A 337 -49.19 -61.93 -20.25
N LEU A 338 -48.85 -61.93 -18.95
CA LEU A 338 -49.38 -62.89 -17.97
C LEU A 338 -50.89 -62.76 -17.71
N ASN A 339 -51.47 -61.57 -17.89
CA ASN A 339 -52.92 -61.38 -17.80
C ASN A 339 -53.66 -61.82 -19.07
N ASN A 340 -53.05 -61.67 -20.26
CA ASN A 340 -53.64 -62.17 -21.51
C ASN A 340 -53.65 -63.71 -21.58
N ASP A 341 -52.68 -64.39 -20.97
CA ASP A 341 -52.64 -65.86 -20.95
C ASP A 341 -53.61 -66.50 -19.93
N LYS A 342 -54.31 -65.70 -19.11
CA LYS A 342 -55.33 -66.17 -18.15
C LYS A 342 -56.78 -66.05 -18.64
N GLU A 343 -57.01 -65.48 -19.83
CA GLU A 343 -58.34 -65.34 -20.45
C GLU A 343 -58.64 -66.37 -21.57
N ILE A 344 -57.89 -67.48 -21.64
CA ILE A 344 -58.19 -68.61 -22.54
C ILE A 344 -58.75 -69.79 -21.77
#